data_AF-A0A835WAD1-F1
#
_entry.id   AF-A0A835WAD1-F1
#
_cell.length_a   1.000
_cell.length_b   1.000
_cell.length_c   1.000
_cell.angle_alpha   90.00
_cell.angle_beta   90.00
_cell.angle_gamma   90.00
#
_symmetry.space_group_name_H-M   'P 1'
#
loop_
_entity.id
_entity.type
_entity.pdbx_description
1 polymer ?
#
loop_
_entity_poly.entity_id
_entity_poly.type
_entity_poly.pdbx_seq_one_letter_code
_entity_poly.pdbx_strand_id
1 'polypeptide(L)'
;MSLRGHIYYHFSTGHYTFEPDLCVLRRLGRDEAQACMADVGPVLFAGDSVTRYQYLTLIHFLASGKYQHPFNGSKSLSNAHAHVATSANERFEKLWEHSEEQVERHRKGSDLYYNTDRDEGLEHAHLTLPLHANASREAHLYYTYVDVHSSQIKEAIEWAMSKREDWRYLIFNMCAHYGRTSMNTLSGHIITAFQWANLTYGEAFARAGTQLVWKSCTTPFKSFQDKIDAEEEKIARYAAFARVRIYDLRTVVKAAFAQHLTTTWDDETVHYLQFMYEQWNDLLLNIVCPVGDADADADADAVGPEE
;
A
#
# COMPACT_ATOMS: atom_id res chain seq x y z
N MET A 1 -17.61 -6.89 9.10
CA MET A 1 -18.32 -5.60 9.24
C MET A 1 -17.45 -4.57 8.55
N SER A 2 -17.92 -3.94 7.47
CA SER A 2 -17.12 -2.93 6.75
C SER A 2 -17.14 -1.64 7.56
N LEU A 3 -15.95 -1.06 7.80
CA LEU A 3 -15.79 0.20 8.49
C LEU A 3 -16.52 1.29 7.67
N ARG A 4 -17.15 2.26 8.33
CA ARG A 4 -17.72 3.46 7.68
C ARG A 4 -16.89 4.67 8.08
N GLY A 5 -16.98 5.75 7.31
CA GLY A 5 -16.24 6.97 7.58
C GLY A 5 -16.55 8.09 6.62
N HIS A 6 -15.86 9.20 6.81
CA HIS A 6 -16.02 10.45 6.06
C HIS A 6 -14.67 11.01 5.64
N ILE A 7 -14.65 11.66 4.48
CA ILE A 7 -13.52 12.45 4.00
C ILE A 7 -13.77 13.93 4.28
N TYR A 8 -12.80 14.57 4.90
CA TYR A 8 -12.76 16.00 5.21
C TYR A 8 -11.74 16.70 4.32
N TYR A 9 -12.01 17.95 3.95
CA TYR A 9 -11.06 18.81 3.27
C TYR A 9 -10.49 19.83 4.26
N HIS A 10 -9.17 19.84 4.42
CA HIS A 10 -8.46 20.75 5.29
C HIS A 10 -8.04 22.00 4.52
N PHE A 11 -8.81 23.09 4.66
CA PHE A 11 -8.55 24.35 3.94
C PHE A 11 -7.16 24.96 4.18
N SER A 12 -6.56 24.72 5.35
CA SER A 12 -5.23 25.24 5.68
C SER A 12 -4.10 24.52 4.96
N THR A 13 -4.27 23.25 4.62
CA THR A 13 -3.24 22.41 3.99
C THR A 13 -3.54 22.10 2.53
N GLY A 14 -4.81 22.18 2.10
CA GLY A 14 -5.26 21.75 0.78
C GLY A 14 -5.37 20.23 0.61
N HIS A 15 -5.26 19.47 1.70
CA HIS A 15 -5.34 18.01 1.71
C HIS A 15 -6.70 17.48 2.14
N TYR A 16 -6.97 16.24 1.74
CA TYR A 16 -8.12 15.48 2.21
C TYR A 16 -7.70 14.54 3.35
N THR A 17 -8.65 14.18 4.21
CA THR A 17 -8.40 13.27 5.33
C THR A 17 -9.62 12.38 5.55
N PHE A 18 -9.43 11.06 5.51
CA PHE A 18 -10.46 10.07 5.78
C PHE A 18 -10.48 9.71 7.28
N GLU A 19 -11.60 9.92 7.97
CA GLU A 19 -11.79 9.41 9.35
C GLU A 19 -12.90 8.36 9.40
N PRO A 20 -12.64 7.20 10.01
CA PRO A 20 -13.68 6.24 10.38
C PRO A 20 -14.72 6.85 11.34
N ASP A 21 -15.96 6.35 11.29
CA ASP A 21 -17.02 6.80 12.21
C ASP A 21 -16.76 6.38 13.66
N LEU A 22 -15.98 5.31 13.87
CA LEU A 22 -15.81 4.65 15.16
C LEU A 22 -14.51 5.03 15.88
N CYS A 23 -13.56 5.67 15.19
CA CYS A 23 -12.27 6.04 15.75
C CYS A 23 -11.61 7.15 14.93
N VAL A 24 -10.59 7.77 15.52
CA VAL A 24 -9.70 8.71 14.83
C VAL A 24 -8.47 7.95 14.38
N LEU A 25 -8.09 8.06 13.11
CA LEU A 25 -6.84 7.48 12.62
C LEU A 25 -5.65 8.27 13.16
N ARG A 26 -4.61 7.57 13.63
CA ARG A 26 -3.33 8.21 13.94
C ARG A 26 -2.71 8.73 12.65
N ARG A 27 -2.32 10.00 12.65
CA ARG A 27 -1.53 10.61 11.58
C ARG A 27 -0.08 10.65 12.02
N LEU A 28 0.63 9.57 11.74
CA LEU A 28 2.03 9.45 12.15
C LEU A 28 2.85 10.55 11.48
N GLY A 29 3.72 11.19 12.25
CA GLY A 29 4.74 12.06 11.68
C GLY A 29 5.81 11.24 10.96
N ARG A 30 6.66 11.90 10.16
CA ARG A 30 7.77 11.23 9.43
C ARG A 30 8.60 10.33 10.32
N ASP A 31 9.13 10.87 11.41
CA ASP A 31 10.12 10.19 12.23
C ASP A 31 9.49 9.00 12.98
N GLU A 32 8.22 9.14 13.39
CA GLU A 32 7.41 8.05 13.99
C GLU A 32 7.10 6.95 12.97
N ALA A 33 6.69 7.32 11.75
CA ALA A 33 6.42 6.37 10.68
C ALA A 33 7.69 5.62 10.25
N GLN A 34 8.82 6.31 10.11
CA GLN A 34 10.11 5.67 9.82
C GLN A 34 10.53 4.69 10.92
N ALA A 35 10.44 5.12 12.19
CA ALA A 35 10.76 4.26 13.33
C ALA A 35 9.90 3.00 13.35
N CYS A 36 8.58 3.16 13.20
CA CYS A 36 7.67 2.05 13.05
C CYS A 36 8.10 1.12 11.90
N MET A 37 8.30 1.65 10.69
CA MET A 37 8.58 0.80 9.53
C MET A 37 9.91 0.04 9.67
N ALA A 38 10.89 0.59 10.38
CA ALA A 38 12.10 -0.14 10.76
C ALA A 38 11.83 -1.25 11.80
N ASP A 39 10.97 -1.01 12.78
CA ASP A 39 10.63 -1.98 13.84
C ASP A 39 9.70 -3.11 13.36
N VAL A 40 8.80 -2.78 12.43
CA VAL A 40 7.92 -3.73 11.76
C VAL A 40 8.73 -4.71 10.92
N GLY A 41 9.80 -4.23 10.30
CA GLY A 41 10.61 -4.99 9.37
C GLY A 41 10.13 -4.88 7.91
N PRO A 42 10.67 -5.71 7.02
CA PRO A 42 10.51 -5.58 5.56
C PRO A 42 9.07 -5.78 5.10
N VAL A 43 8.60 -4.86 4.24
CA VAL A 43 7.27 -4.89 3.64
C VAL A 43 7.37 -4.93 2.12
N LEU A 44 6.69 -5.90 1.49
CA LEU A 44 6.53 -5.96 0.04
C LEU A 44 5.13 -5.48 -0.37
N PHE A 45 5.10 -4.59 -1.36
CA PHE A 45 3.93 -4.21 -2.13
C PHE A 45 3.98 -4.88 -3.51
N ALA A 46 3.19 -5.93 -3.71
CA ALA A 46 3.12 -6.67 -4.97
C ALA A 46 1.80 -6.36 -5.68
N GLY A 47 1.85 -5.77 -6.87
CA GLY A 47 0.62 -5.40 -7.55
C GLY A 47 0.80 -4.55 -8.78
N ASP A 48 -0.32 -4.14 -9.37
CA ASP A 48 -0.31 -3.35 -10.60
C ASP A 48 0.03 -1.86 -10.39
N SER A 49 -0.27 -1.03 -11.38
CA SER A 49 -0.05 0.41 -11.36
C SER A 49 -0.71 1.13 -10.17
N VAL A 50 -1.85 0.67 -9.64
CA VAL A 50 -2.46 1.25 -8.43
C VAL A 50 -1.58 1.03 -7.21
N THR A 51 -0.86 -0.10 -7.17
CA THR A 51 0.11 -0.41 -6.10
C THR A 51 1.37 0.43 -6.24
N ARG A 52 1.87 0.61 -7.47
CA ARG A 52 3.00 1.50 -7.75
C ARG A 52 2.78 2.90 -7.17
N TYR A 53 1.65 3.52 -7.49
CA TYR A 53 1.38 4.90 -7.06
C TYR A 53 1.20 5.01 -5.54
N GLN A 54 0.65 3.99 -4.89
CA GLN A 54 0.61 3.94 -3.43
C GLN A 54 2.03 3.87 -2.84
N TYR A 55 2.87 2.97 -3.35
CA TYR A 55 4.26 2.80 -2.93
C TYR A 55 5.05 4.11 -3.11
N LEU A 56 4.99 4.71 -4.30
CA LEU A 56 5.66 5.98 -4.60
C LEU A 56 5.21 7.12 -3.68
N THR A 57 3.91 7.18 -3.37
CA THR A 57 3.37 8.14 -2.41
C THR A 57 3.91 7.89 -1.00
N LEU A 58 4.02 6.62 -0.57
CA LEU A 58 4.50 6.27 0.76
C LEU A 58 5.99 6.59 0.93
N ILE A 59 6.83 6.19 -0.03
CA ILE A 59 8.27 6.47 0.05
C ILE A 59 8.56 7.97 0.06
N HIS A 60 7.80 8.75 -0.70
CA HIS A 60 7.90 10.20 -0.67
C HIS A 60 7.56 10.75 0.72
N PHE A 61 6.45 10.31 1.31
CA PHE A 61 6.06 10.71 2.65
C PHE A 61 7.11 10.33 3.70
N LEU A 62 7.65 9.10 3.64
CA LEU A 62 8.68 8.66 4.56
C LEU A 62 9.97 9.48 4.40
N ALA A 63 10.33 9.91 3.20
CA ALA A 63 11.52 10.75 2.99
C ALA A 63 11.29 12.23 3.39
N SER A 64 10.21 12.84 2.90
CA SER A 64 9.96 14.29 3.03
C SER A 64 9.20 14.67 4.30
N GLY A 65 8.46 13.74 4.87
CA GLY A 65 7.53 13.94 5.98
C GLY A 65 6.20 14.58 5.60
N LYS A 66 5.91 14.70 4.31
CA LYS A 66 4.66 15.26 3.78
C LYS A 66 4.23 14.45 2.56
N TYR A 67 2.91 14.32 2.38
CA TYR A 67 2.40 13.87 1.10
C TYR A 67 2.54 14.96 0.04
N GLN A 68 2.64 14.55 -1.22
CA GLN A 68 2.57 15.49 -2.33
C GLN A 68 1.18 16.10 -2.42
N HIS A 69 1.10 17.38 -2.78
CA HIS A 69 -0.18 18.06 -2.90
C HIS A 69 -1.06 17.36 -3.95
N PRO A 70 -2.38 17.17 -3.70
CA PRO A 70 -3.26 16.43 -4.61
C PRO A 70 -3.34 16.98 -6.03
N PHE A 71 -3.08 18.28 -6.20
CA PHE A 71 -3.11 19.00 -7.48
C PHE A 71 -1.72 19.31 -8.05
N ASN A 72 -0.69 18.54 -7.67
CA ASN A 72 0.67 18.72 -8.19
C ASN A 72 0.82 18.45 -9.70
N GLY A 73 -0.23 17.98 -10.38
CA GLY A 73 -0.27 17.80 -11.83
C GLY A 73 0.90 16.96 -12.30
N SER A 74 1.74 17.52 -13.15
CA SER A 74 2.90 16.85 -13.76
C SER A 74 4.05 16.52 -12.82
N LYS A 75 4.00 16.98 -11.57
CA LYS A 75 4.97 16.66 -10.51
C LYS A 75 4.46 15.56 -9.58
N SER A 76 3.29 14.97 -9.87
CA SER A 76 2.64 13.98 -9.02
C SER A 76 3.21 12.58 -9.24
N LEU A 77 3.89 12.05 -8.23
CA LEU A 77 4.43 10.68 -8.17
C LEU A 77 3.36 9.59 -8.15
N SER A 78 2.09 9.99 -8.03
CA SER A 78 0.94 9.09 -8.14
C SER A 78 0.19 9.24 -9.46
N ASN A 79 0.70 9.98 -10.45
CA ASN A 79 0.00 10.18 -11.72
C ASN A 79 0.93 10.21 -12.94
N ALA A 80 1.16 9.02 -13.53
CA ALA A 80 1.95 8.90 -14.76
C ALA A 80 1.29 9.57 -15.99
N HIS A 81 -0.03 9.78 -16.00
CA HIS A 81 -0.70 10.50 -17.10
C HIS A 81 -0.40 11.99 -17.11
N ALA A 82 -0.12 12.58 -15.95
CA ALA A 82 0.22 14.00 -15.82
C ALA A 82 1.74 14.25 -15.99
N HIS A 83 2.59 13.24 -15.75
CA HIS A 83 4.04 13.37 -15.95
C HIS A 83 4.37 13.69 -17.41
N VAL A 84 5.11 14.79 -17.63
CA VAL A 84 5.45 15.29 -18.97
C VAL A 84 6.42 14.32 -19.64
N ALA A 85 5.93 13.43 -20.50
CA ALA A 85 6.76 12.68 -21.42
C ALA A 85 6.03 12.36 -22.73
N THR A 86 6.84 12.27 -23.79
CA THR A 86 6.48 12.18 -25.21
C THR A 86 6.04 10.79 -25.66
N SER A 87 6.24 9.75 -24.85
CA SER A 87 5.77 8.38 -25.08
C SER A 87 5.47 7.62 -23.77
N ALA A 88 4.81 6.46 -23.84
CA ALA A 88 4.35 5.71 -22.66
C ALA A 88 5.48 5.04 -21.86
N ASN A 89 6.55 4.56 -22.52
CA ASN A 89 7.68 3.90 -21.83
C ASN A 89 8.55 4.93 -21.09
N GLU A 90 8.79 6.09 -21.70
CA GLU A 90 9.50 7.21 -21.06
C GLU A 90 8.78 7.72 -19.80
N ARG A 91 7.44 7.61 -19.73
CA ARG A 91 6.67 8.10 -18.56
C ARG A 91 7.01 7.35 -17.28
N PHE A 92 7.18 6.03 -17.34
CA PHE A 92 7.44 5.23 -16.15
C PHE A 92 8.89 5.38 -15.68
N GLU A 93 9.84 5.39 -16.61
CA GLU A 93 11.25 5.67 -16.30
C GLU A 93 11.39 7.06 -15.66
N LYS A 94 10.77 8.10 -16.26
CA LYS A 94 10.77 9.46 -15.70
C LYS A 94 10.07 9.56 -14.34
N LEU A 95 9.05 8.73 -14.09
CA LEU A 95 8.38 8.67 -12.80
C LEU A 95 9.30 8.10 -11.72
N TRP A 96 10.04 7.03 -12.03
CA TRP A 96 11.02 6.43 -11.12
C TRP A 96 12.22 7.34 -10.88
N GLU A 97 12.79 7.92 -11.94
CA GLU A 97 13.84 8.95 -11.83
C GLU A 97 13.38 10.11 -10.91
N HIS A 98 12.16 10.63 -11.13
CA HIS A 98 11.65 11.70 -10.29
C HIS A 98 11.46 11.26 -8.83
N SER A 99 11.08 10.01 -8.60
CA SER A 99 10.91 9.45 -7.26
C SER A 99 12.26 9.35 -6.53
N GLU A 100 13.28 8.84 -7.22
CA GLU A 100 14.66 8.75 -6.73
C GLU A 100 15.20 10.14 -6.37
N GLU A 101 15.05 11.11 -7.28
CA GLU A 101 15.42 12.51 -7.03
C GLU A 101 14.74 13.08 -5.78
N GLN A 102 13.44 12.82 -5.59
CA GLN A 102 12.72 13.30 -4.41
C GLN A 102 13.23 12.61 -3.12
N VAL A 103 13.44 11.29 -3.15
CA VAL A 103 13.94 10.55 -1.98
C VAL A 103 15.32 11.07 -1.56
N GLU A 104 16.28 11.14 -2.50
CA GLU A 104 17.64 11.60 -2.19
C GLU A 104 17.65 13.07 -1.74
N ARG A 105 16.83 13.93 -2.38
CA ARG A 105 16.71 15.35 -1.99
C ARG A 105 16.25 15.53 -0.55
N HIS A 106 15.29 14.73 -0.09
CA HIS A 106 14.69 14.88 1.23
C HIS A 106 15.39 14.05 2.31
N ARG A 107 16.07 12.97 1.91
CA ARG A 107 16.78 12.08 2.82
C ARG A 107 18.06 11.53 2.21
N LYS A 108 19.15 12.29 2.40
CA LYS A 108 20.50 11.87 2.02
C LYS A 108 20.88 10.53 2.63
N GLY A 109 21.54 9.69 1.83
CA GLY A 109 22.00 8.36 2.23
C GLY A 109 20.91 7.31 2.19
N SER A 110 19.72 7.65 1.69
CA SER A 110 18.74 6.64 1.27
C SER A 110 19.16 6.05 -0.07
N ASP A 111 18.74 4.82 -0.31
CA ASP A 111 18.94 4.16 -1.60
C ASP A 111 17.59 3.69 -2.15
N LEU A 112 17.24 4.14 -3.34
CA LEU A 112 16.06 3.68 -4.07
C LEU A 112 16.51 2.97 -5.34
N TYR A 113 16.71 1.66 -5.23
CA TYR A 113 16.95 0.82 -6.40
C TYR A 113 15.63 0.56 -7.14
N TYR A 114 15.65 0.58 -8.47
CA TYR A 114 14.53 0.15 -9.31
C TYR A 114 14.97 -0.47 -10.64
N ASN A 115 14.12 -1.34 -11.18
CA ASN A 115 14.15 -1.84 -12.54
C ASN A 115 12.80 -1.57 -13.20
N THR A 116 12.80 -0.99 -14.40
CA THR A 116 11.58 -0.70 -15.17
C THR A 116 11.23 -1.77 -16.20
N ASP A 117 12.07 -2.79 -16.37
CA ASP A 117 11.83 -3.85 -17.33
C ASP A 117 10.70 -4.77 -16.83
N ARG A 118 9.54 -4.69 -17.49
CA ARG A 118 8.38 -5.54 -17.21
C ARG A 118 8.49 -6.90 -17.87
N ASP A 119 9.21 -6.99 -18.99
CA ASP A 119 9.29 -8.19 -19.82
C ASP A 119 10.42 -9.13 -19.33
N GLU A 120 11.45 -8.60 -18.64
CA GLU A 120 12.56 -9.36 -18.04
C GLU A 120 12.37 -9.73 -16.55
N GLY A 121 11.14 -9.99 -16.12
CA GLY A 121 10.91 -10.62 -14.82
C GLY A 121 10.64 -9.65 -13.67
N LEU A 122 9.63 -8.81 -13.89
CA LEU A 122 8.94 -7.97 -12.91
C LEU A 122 9.68 -6.64 -12.63
N GLU A 123 9.07 -5.54 -13.10
CA GLU A 123 9.41 -4.20 -12.64
C GLU A 123 9.40 -4.19 -11.10
N HIS A 124 10.49 -3.81 -10.46
CA HIS A 124 10.61 -3.85 -9.00
C HIS A 124 11.38 -2.65 -8.48
N ALA A 125 11.16 -2.34 -7.21
CA ALA A 125 11.87 -1.29 -6.51
C ALA A 125 12.16 -1.71 -5.06
N HIS A 126 13.23 -1.17 -4.49
CA HIS A 126 13.59 -1.36 -3.10
C HIS A 126 14.10 -0.04 -2.54
N LEU A 127 13.37 0.51 -1.57
CA LEU A 127 13.83 1.60 -0.74
C LEU A 127 14.54 1.05 0.51
N THR A 128 15.79 1.47 0.71
CA THR A 128 16.45 1.44 2.01
C THR A 128 16.54 2.85 2.56
N LEU A 129 15.83 3.09 3.67
CA LEU A 129 15.65 4.42 4.23
C LEU A 129 16.25 4.49 5.64
N PRO A 130 17.44 5.10 5.84
CA PRO A 130 17.97 5.32 7.18
C PRO A 130 17.08 6.29 7.94
N LEU A 131 16.75 6.00 9.19
CA LEU A 131 15.87 6.84 10.01
C LEU A 131 16.47 8.22 10.26
N HIS A 132 15.64 9.26 10.17
CA HIS A 132 16.04 10.64 10.43
C HIS A 132 16.61 10.82 11.85
N ALA A 133 15.94 10.23 12.85
CA ALA A 133 16.35 10.30 14.25
C ALA A 133 17.54 9.38 14.60
N ASN A 134 17.75 8.29 13.85
CA ASN A 134 18.86 7.37 14.07
C ASN A 134 19.27 6.66 12.77
N ALA A 135 20.31 7.17 12.11
CA ALA A 135 20.76 6.66 10.82
C ALA A 135 21.34 5.23 10.86
N SER A 136 21.59 4.63 12.03
CA SER A 136 22.02 3.23 12.14
C SER A 136 20.86 2.24 12.02
N ARG A 137 19.61 2.73 11.97
CA ARG A 137 18.40 1.95 11.78
C ARG A 137 17.83 2.29 10.41
N GLU A 138 17.26 1.29 9.76
CA GLU A 138 16.76 1.41 8.39
C GLU A 138 15.35 0.83 8.27
N ALA A 139 14.51 1.51 7.50
CA ALA A 139 13.25 0.95 7.02
C ALA A 139 13.45 0.39 5.61
N HIS A 140 12.94 -0.81 5.35
CA HIS A 140 13.01 -1.44 4.02
C HIS A 140 11.60 -1.64 3.45
N LEU A 141 11.36 -1.01 2.30
CA LEU A 141 10.12 -1.15 1.56
C LEU A 141 10.43 -1.65 0.16
N TYR A 142 9.65 -2.63 -0.30
CA TYR A 142 9.82 -3.25 -1.59
C TYR A 142 8.55 -3.10 -2.41
N TYR A 143 8.72 -3.04 -3.72
CA TYR A 143 7.64 -3.07 -4.68
C TYR A 143 7.98 -4.04 -5.81
N THR A 144 6.97 -4.73 -6.32
CA THR A 144 7.06 -5.51 -7.56
C THR A 144 5.76 -5.45 -8.34
N TYR A 145 5.85 -5.23 -9.65
CA TYR A 145 4.70 -5.21 -10.54
C TYR A 145 4.18 -6.62 -10.75
N VAL A 146 2.88 -6.81 -10.63
CA VAL A 146 2.24 -8.12 -10.81
C VAL A 146 0.93 -7.92 -11.58
N ASP A 147 0.72 -8.73 -12.62
CA ASP A 147 -0.57 -8.89 -13.30
C ASP A 147 -1.44 -9.92 -12.55
N VAL A 148 -2.73 -9.97 -12.89
CA VAL A 148 -3.76 -10.81 -12.25
C VAL A 148 -3.51 -12.32 -12.39
N HIS A 149 -2.62 -12.74 -13.28
CA HIS A 149 -2.38 -14.16 -13.53
C HIS A 149 -1.71 -14.84 -12.34
N SER A 150 -2.22 -16.02 -11.96
CA SER A 150 -1.70 -16.76 -10.81
C SER A 150 -0.22 -17.11 -10.93
N SER A 151 0.33 -17.29 -12.14
CA SER A 151 1.76 -17.50 -12.35
C SER A 151 2.59 -16.30 -11.87
N GLN A 152 2.19 -15.08 -12.22
CA GLN A 152 2.93 -13.88 -11.83
C GLN A 152 2.84 -13.59 -10.33
N ILE A 153 1.68 -13.87 -9.71
CA ILE A 153 1.56 -13.77 -8.24
C ILE A 153 2.53 -14.76 -7.57
N LYS A 154 2.66 -15.98 -8.11
CA LYS A 154 3.61 -16.98 -7.59
C LYS A 154 5.06 -16.55 -7.79
N GLU A 155 5.42 -16.06 -8.98
CA GLU A 155 6.74 -15.55 -9.30
C GLU A 155 7.15 -14.40 -8.36
N ALA A 156 6.21 -13.49 -8.03
CA ALA A 156 6.48 -12.42 -7.07
C ALA A 156 6.72 -12.95 -5.64
N ILE A 157 6.00 -13.99 -5.21
CA ILE A 157 6.22 -14.63 -3.90
C ILE A 157 7.55 -15.40 -3.90
N GLU A 158 7.84 -16.18 -4.94
CA GLU A 158 9.13 -16.87 -5.13
C GLU A 158 10.30 -15.88 -5.09
N TRP A 159 10.18 -14.77 -5.83
CA TRP A 159 11.16 -13.69 -5.82
C TRP A 159 11.33 -13.13 -4.41
N ALA A 160 10.24 -12.78 -3.70
CA ALA A 160 10.32 -12.26 -2.34
C ALA A 160 11.07 -13.24 -1.42
N MET A 161 10.67 -14.52 -1.45
CA MET A 161 11.29 -15.56 -0.63
C MET A 161 12.74 -15.86 -1.02
N SER A 162 13.14 -15.59 -2.27
CA SER A 162 14.55 -15.70 -2.70
C SER A 162 15.43 -14.56 -2.19
N LYS A 163 14.84 -13.40 -1.89
CA LYS A 163 15.58 -12.22 -1.41
C LYS A 163 15.79 -12.24 0.09
N ARG A 164 14.79 -12.71 0.84
CA ARG A 164 14.78 -12.63 2.30
C ARG A 164 13.90 -13.69 2.94
N GLU A 165 14.22 -14.04 4.18
CA GLU A 165 13.40 -14.93 5.01
C GLU A 165 12.63 -14.19 6.11
N ASP A 166 12.95 -12.92 6.37
CA ASP A 166 12.45 -12.12 7.51
C ASP A 166 11.33 -11.15 7.14
N TRP A 167 10.59 -11.44 6.06
CA TRP A 167 9.47 -10.59 5.63
C TRP A 167 8.42 -10.45 6.70
N ARG A 168 7.97 -9.22 6.97
CA ARG A 168 6.84 -9.01 7.87
C ARG A 168 5.50 -9.05 7.14
N TYR A 169 5.39 -8.35 6.02
CA TYR A 169 4.16 -8.28 5.23
C TYR A 169 4.44 -8.48 3.74
N LEU A 170 3.64 -9.31 3.09
CA LEU A 170 3.54 -9.40 1.63
C LEU A 170 2.12 -8.96 1.24
N ILE A 171 2.01 -7.72 0.73
CA ILE A 171 0.74 -7.05 0.45
C ILE A 171 0.45 -7.14 -1.06
N PHE A 172 -0.63 -7.82 -1.43
CA PHE A 172 -1.01 -8.03 -2.83
C PHE A 172 -2.23 -7.21 -3.25
N ASN A 173 -2.22 -6.69 -4.48
CA ASN A 173 -3.30 -5.87 -5.02
C ASN A 173 -3.34 -5.84 -6.57
N MET A 174 -4.51 -6.11 -7.17
CA MET A 174 -4.70 -6.18 -8.63
C MET A 174 -5.86 -5.28 -9.12
N CYS A 175 -5.96 -4.06 -8.58
CA CYS A 175 -7.07 -3.15 -8.88
C CYS A 175 -7.20 -2.75 -10.36
N ALA A 176 -6.08 -2.46 -11.03
CA ALA A 176 -6.03 -2.09 -12.45
C ALA A 176 -6.55 -3.20 -13.37
N HIS A 177 -6.48 -4.45 -12.93
CA HIS A 177 -6.88 -5.62 -13.71
C HIS A 177 -8.35 -6.03 -13.53
N TYR A 178 -9.16 -5.24 -12.81
CA TYR A 178 -10.62 -5.29 -12.93
C TYR A 178 -11.10 -4.71 -14.27
N GLY A 179 -10.59 -5.27 -15.37
CA GLY A 179 -10.93 -4.95 -16.73
C GLY A 179 -11.91 -5.94 -17.34
N ARG A 180 -12.44 -5.60 -18.54
CA ARG A 180 -13.49 -6.38 -19.24
C ARG A 180 -13.15 -7.86 -19.43
N THR A 181 -11.88 -8.22 -19.55
CA THR A 181 -11.40 -9.56 -19.90
C THR A 181 -11.19 -10.49 -18.69
N SER A 182 -10.90 -9.96 -17.50
CA SER A 182 -10.44 -10.76 -16.35
C SER A 182 -11.39 -10.71 -15.14
N MET A 183 -12.47 -9.91 -15.22
CA MET A 183 -13.38 -9.62 -14.10
C MET A 183 -14.04 -10.83 -13.43
N ASN A 184 -14.17 -11.98 -14.09
CA ASN A 184 -14.87 -13.15 -13.52
C ASN A 184 -13.92 -14.26 -13.03
N THR A 185 -12.61 -14.09 -13.21
CA THR A 185 -11.60 -15.11 -12.89
C THR A 185 -10.54 -14.63 -11.91
N LEU A 186 -10.51 -13.32 -11.61
CA LEU A 186 -9.53 -12.68 -10.74
C LEU A 186 -9.41 -13.37 -9.38
N SER A 187 -10.53 -13.62 -8.69
CA SER A 187 -10.52 -14.32 -7.40
C SER A 187 -9.93 -15.72 -7.50
N GLY A 188 -10.22 -16.44 -8.58
CA GLY A 188 -9.68 -17.78 -8.82
C GLY A 188 -8.16 -17.78 -8.92
N HIS A 189 -7.58 -16.82 -9.63
CA HIS A 189 -6.12 -16.70 -9.75
C HIS A 189 -5.45 -16.37 -8.42
N ILE A 190 -6.00 -15.39 -7.67
CA ILE A 190 -5.46 -14.99 -6.37
C ILE A 190 -5.55 -16.13 -5.36
N ILE A 191 -6.72 -16.75 -5.23
CA ILE A 191 -6.94 -17.87 -4.30
C ILE A 191 -5.99 -19.03 -4.63
N THR A 192 -5.84 -19.36 -5.91
CA THR A 192 -4.92 -20.42 -6.35
C THR A 192 -3.48 -20.11 -5.96
N ALA A 193 -3.02 -18.88 -6.17
CA ALA A 193 -1.66 -18.47 -5.81
C ALA A 193 -1.46 -18.47 -4.29
N PHE A 194 -2.41 -17.99 -3.50
CA PHE A 194 -2.30 -17.96 -2.05
C PHE A 194 -2.37 -19.35 -1.41
N GLN A 195 -3.20 -20.25 -1.96
CA GLN A 195 -3.22 -21.66 -1.54
C GLN A 195 -1.87 -22.31 -1.78
N TRP A 196 -1.30 -22.10 -2.97
CA TRP A 196 0.04 -22.59 -3.28
C TRP A 196 1.09 -21.99 -2.33
N ALA A 197 1.06 -20.68 -2.08
CA ALA A 197 2.04 -20.02 -1.21
C ALA A 197 1.98 -20.56 0.22
N ASN A 198 0.78 -20.81 0.74
CA ASN A 198 0.61 -21.42 2.05
C ASN A 198 1.12 -22.88 2.09
N LEU A 199 0.94 -23.65 1.03
CA LEU A 199 1.45 -25.02 0.93
C LEU A 199 2.99 -25.05 0.79
N THR A 200 3.56 -24.11 0.04
CA THR A 200 5.00 -24.09 -0.29
C THR A 200 5.83 -23.38 0.78
N TYR A 201 5.34 -22.26 1.32
CA TYR A 201 6.09 -21.37 2.23
C TYR A 201 5.44 -21.20 3.60
N GLY A 202 4.32 -21.87 3.91
CA GLY A 202 3.58 -21.66 5.15
C GLY A 202 4.42 -21.86 6.42
N GLU A 203 5.33 -22.84 6.46
CA GLU A 203 6.25 -23.01 7.59
C GLU A 203 7.25 -21.86 7.70
N ALA A 204 7.78 -21.38 6.58
CA ALA A 204 8.70 -20.23 6.57
C ALA A 204 7.98 -18.97 7.04
N PHE A 205 6.75 -18.72 6.54
CA PHE A 205 5.92 -17.62 7.00
C PHE A 205 5.64 -17.70 8.50
N ALA A 206 5.31 -18.89 9.02
CA ALA A 206 5.07 -19.08 10.45
C ALA A 206 6.30 -18.80 11.30
N ARG A 207 7.49 -19.26 10.87
CA ARG A 207 8.76 -19.02 11.59
C ARG A 207 9.14 -17.54 11.63
N ALA A 208 9.00 -16.85 10.51
CA ALA A 208 9.36 -15.43 10.40
C ALA A 208 8.26 -14.48 10.91
N GLY A 209 7.05 -14.99 11.14
CA GLY A 209 5.90 -14.15 11.43
C GLY A 209 5.43 -13.34 10.22
N THR A 210 5.68 -13.81 9.00
CA THR A 210 5.25 -13.18 7.74
C THR A 210 3.74 -13.28 7.60
N GLN A 211 3.11 -12.17 7.20
CA GLN A 211 1.67 -12.13 6.92
C GLN A 211 1.42 -11.87 5.43
N LEU A 212 0.67 -12.78 4.81
CA LEU A 212 0.03 -12.52 3.53
C LEU A 212 -1.15 -11.58 3.75
N VAL A 213 -1.20 -10.51 2.96
CA VAL A 213 -2.24 -9.49 3.02
C VAL A 213 -2.86 -9.29 1.65
N TRP A 214 -4.19 -9.39 1.57
CA TRP A 214 -4.94 -8.91 0.41
C TRP A 214 -5.36 -7.46 0.62
N LYS A 215 -4.88 -6.56 -0.24
CA LYS A 215 -5.36 -5.18 -0.32
C LYS A 215 -6.53 -5.15 -1.30
N SER A 216 -7.73 -4.89 -0.79
CA SER A 216 -8.97 -4.91 -1.55
C SER A 216 -9.09 -3.74 -2.53
N CYS A 217 -9.93 -3.92 -3.55
CA CYS A 217 -10.22 -2.94 -4.59
C CYS A 217 -11.71 -2.60 -4.69
N THR A 218 -12.00 -1.42 -5.20
CA THR A 218 -13.34 -1.08 -5.72
C THR A 218 -13.18 0.01 -6.78
N THR A 219 -14.29 0.54 -7.27
CA THR A 219 -14.35 1.61 -8.26
C THR A 219 -15.60 2.46 -8.03
N PRO A 220 -15.57 3.77 -8.35
CA PRO A 220 -16.79 4.59 -8.38
C PRO A 220 -17.74 4.19 -9.52
N PHE A 221 -17.29 3.41 -10.51
CA PHE A 221 -18.13 3.06 -11.68
C PHE A 221 -19.09 1.93 -11.37
N LYS A 222 -20.37 2.27 -11.23
CA LYS A 222 -21.44 1.32 -10.93
C LYS A 222 -21.50 0.11 -11.89
N SER A 223 -21.16 0.31 -13.17
CA SER A 223 -21.15 -0.75 -14.19
C SER A 223 -20.13 -1.88 -13.91
N PHE A 224 -19.08 -1.58 -13.16
CA PHE A 224 -18.05 -2.53 -12.76
C PHE A 224 -18.14 -2.89 -11.28
N GLN A 225 -18.63 -1.97 -10.44
CA GLN A 225 -18.67 -2.11 -8.98
C GLN A 225 -19.28 -3.43 -8.50
N ASP A 226 -20.45 -3.83 -9.00
CA ASP A 226 -21.09 -5.08 -8.57
C ASP A 226 -20.24 -6.33 -8.87
N LYS A 227 -19.50 -6.32 -9.99
CA LYS A 227 -18.60 -7.41 -10.37
C LYS A 227 -17.36 -7.43 -9.50
N ILE A 228 -16.75 -6.26 -9.26
CA ILE A 228 -15.61 -6.14 -8.35
C ILE A 228 -16.02 -6.61 -6.95
N ASP A 229 -17.16 -6.15 -6.44
CA ASP A 229 -17.68 -6.49 -5.13
C ASP A 229 -17.94 -8.00 -5.01
N ALA A 230 -18.41 -8.67 -6.07
CA ALA A 230 -18.59 -10.13 -6.09
C ALA A 230 -17.25 -10.90 -6.05
N GLU A 231 -16.22 -10.46 -6.77
CA GLU A 231 -14.89 -11.07 -6.70
C GLU A 231 -14.22 -10.85 -5.35
N GLU A 232 -14.29 -9.62 -4.82
CA GLU A 232 -13.79 -9.27 -3.49
C GLU A 232 -14.48 -10.07 -2.40
N GLU A 233 -15.77 -10.37 -2.53
CA GLU A 233 -16.47 -11.23 -1.57
C GLU A 233 -15.94 -12.67 -1.60
N LYS A 234 -15.61 -13.21 -2.78
CA LYS A 234 -14.98 -14.54 -2.90
C LYS A 234 -13.60 -14.54 -2.23
N ILE A 235 -12.78 -13.51 -2.49
CA ILE A 235 -11.45 -13.37 -1.88
C ILE A 235 -11.58 -13.22 -0.36
N ALA A 236 -12.52 -12.41 0.12
CA ALA A 236 -12.75 -12.20 1.55
C ALA A 236 -13.18 -13.50 2.26
N ARG A 237 -14.05 -14.31 1.65
CA ARG A 237 -14.44 -15.63 2.18
C ARG A 237 -13.23 -16.56 2.29
N TYR A 238 -12.40 -16.62 1.25
CA TYR A 238 -11.16 -17.41 1.29
C TYR A 238 -10.20 -16.88 2.36
N ALA A 239 -9.99 -15.56 2.42
CA ALA A 239 -9.07 -14.94 3.36
C ALA A 239 -9.47 -15.21 4.83
N ALA A 240 -10.77 -15.15 5.14
CA ALA A 240 -11.30 -15.52 6.45
C ALA A 240 -10.99 -16.98 6.82
N PHE A 241 -11.14 -17.92 5.87
CA PHE A 241 -10.83 -19.33 6.08
C PHE A 241 -9.33 -19.59 6.21
N ALA A 242 -8.52 -18.99 5.33
CA ALA A 242 -7.08 -19.20 5.24
C ALA A 242 -6.25 -18.31 6.19
N ARG A 243 -6.90 -17.49 7.02
CA ARG A 243 -6.27 -16.51 7.92
C ARG A 243 -5.38 -15.49 7.21
N VAL A 244 -5.68 -15.18 5.95
CA VAL A 244 -5.05 -14.09 5.20
C VAL A 244 -5.64 -12.77 5.69
N ARG A 245 -4.79 -11.78 5.95
CA ARG A 245 -5.25 -10.45 6.39
C ARG A 245 -5.87 -9.70 5.22
N ILE A 246 -6.88 -8.88 5.52
CA ILE A 246 -7.47 -7.97 4.53
C ILE A 246 -7.13 -6.54 4.94
N TYR A 247 -6.52 -5.82 4.01
CA TYR A 247 -6.38 -4.38 4.04
C TYR A 247 -7.50 -3.76 3.21
N ASP A 248 -8.61 -3.43 3.88
CA ASP A 248 -9.87 -3.04 3.22
C ASP A 248 -9.91 -1.55 2.87
N LEU A 249 -9.46 -1.22 1.67
CA LEU A 249 -9.50 0.12 1.11
C LEU A 249 -10.86 0.54 0.57
N ARG A 250 -11.79 -0.41 0.39
CA ARG A 250 -13.10 -0.13 -0.19
C ARG A 250 -13.88 0.82 0.69
N THR A 251 -13.65 0.79 2.00
CA THR A 251 -14.21 1.75 2.95
C THR A 251 -13.90 3.20 2.56
N VAL A 252 -12.64 3.52 2.31
CA VAL A 252 -12.19 4.89 1.99
C VAL A 252 -12.81 5.34 0.67
N VAL A 253 -12.80 4.48 -0.35
CA VAL A 253 -13.37 4.79 -1.67
C VAL A 253 -14.89 4.96 -1.60
N LYS A 254 -15.60 4.10 -0.86
CA LYS A 254 -17.05 4.20 -0.67
C LYS A 254 -17.45 5.47 0.09
N ALA A 255 -16.67 5.90 1.07
CA ALA A 255 -16.87 7.17 1.77
C ALA A 255 -16.75 8.37 0.83
N ALA A 256 -15.66 8.41 0.04
CA ALA A 256 -15.45 9.45 -0.96
C ALA A 256 -16.60 9.55 -1.97
N PHE A 257 -17.04 8.39 -2.47
CA PHE A 257 -18.17 8.30 -3.40
C PHE A 257 -19.47 8.82 -2.77
N ALA A 258 -19.77 8.42 -1.53
CA ALA A 258 -20.97 8.86 -0.82
C ALA A 258 -21.01 10.39 -0.62
N GLN A 259 -19.85 11.04 -0.66
CA GLN A 259 -19.69 12.49 -0.58
C GLN A 259 -19.51 13.16 -1.96
N HIS A 260 -19.73 12.42 -3.05
CA HIS A 260 -19.61 12.91 -4.44
C HIS A 260 -18.23 13.50 -4.77
N LEU A 261 -17.16 13.01 -4.15
CA LEU A 261 -15.80 13.41 -4.46
C LEU A 261 -15.32 12.73 -5.75
N THR A 262 -14.64 13.47 -6.62
CA THR A 262 -13.88 12.89 -7.73
C THR A 262 -12.67 12.16 -7.15
N THR A 263 -12.59 10.84 -7.35
CA THR A 263 -11.53 10.00 -6.76
C THR A 263 -10.55 9.44 -7.78
N THR A 264 -10.91 9.42 -9.06
CA THR A 264 -10.11 8.85 -10.17
C THR A 264 -9.66 9.94 -11.13
N TRP A 265 -8.68 9.64 -11.99
CA TRP A 265 -8.20 10.64 -12.97
C TRP A 265 -9.26 10.98 -14.01
N ASP A 266 -10.08 10.01 -14.40
CA ASP A 266 -11.21 10.15 -15.32
C ASP A 266 -12.27 9.05 -15.04
N ASP A 267 -13.35 9.06 -15.83
CA ASP A 267 -14.49 8.16 -15.69
C ASP A 267 -14.28 6.75 -16.31
N GLU A 268 -13.11 6.50 -16.90
CA GLU A 268 -12.79 5.25 -17.59
C GLU A 268 -11.66 4.47 -16.91
N THR A 269 -11.15 4.98 -15.79
CA THR A 269 -9.92 4.47 -15.16
C THR A 269 -10.09 4.11 -13.69
N VAL A 270 -9.41 3.06 -13.25
CA VAL A 270 -9.36 2.65 -11.83
C VAL A 270 -8.11 3.19 -11.12
N HIS A 271 -7.44 4.17 -11.73
CA HIS A 271 -6.35 4.92 -11.14
C HIS A 271 -6.88 6.13 -10.37
N TYR A 272 -6.38 6.28 -9.15
CA TYR A 272 -6.93 7.23 -8.20
C TYR A 272 -6.13 8.54 -8.21
N LEU A 273 -6.78 9.63 -7.80
CA LEU A 273 -6.09 10.89 -7.52
C LEU A 273 -5.19 10.73 -6.29
N GLN A 274 -4.12 11.53 -6.25
CA GLN A 274 -3.09 11.52 -5.20
C GLN A 274 -3.66 11.44 -3.78
N PHE A 275 -4.69 12.22 -3.46
CA PHE A 275 -5.26 12.27 -2.11
C PHE A 275 -5.79 10.91 -1.62
N MET A 276 -6.24 10.03 -2.52
CA MET A 276 -6.71 8.70 -2.15
C MET A 276 -5.55 7.81 -1.70
N TYR A 277 -4.39 7.89 -2.38
CA TYR A 277 -3.19 7.16 -1.97
C TYR A 277 -2.65 7.63 -0.61
N GLU A 278 -2.83 8.91 -0.28
CA GLU A 278 -2.52 9.44 1.06
C GLU A 278 -3.38 8.77 2.13
N GLN A 279 -4.70 8.70 1.91
CA GLN A 279 -5.64 8.09 2.85
C GLN A 279 -5.36 6.60 3.05
N TRP A 280 -4.99 5.93 1.97
CA TRP A 280 -4.58 4.54 2.01
C TRP A 280 -3.31 4.40 2.84
N ASN A 281 -2.27 5.18 2.57
CA ASN A 281 -1.04 5.09 3.33
C ASN A 281 -1.23 5.41 4.83
N ASP A 282 -2.08 6.36 5.19
CA ASP A 282 -2.40 6.59 6.59
C ASP A 282 -3.14 5.39 7.23
N LEU A 283 -4.11 4.80 6.52
CA LEU A 283 -4.80 3.60 6.99
C LEU A 283 -3.82 2.42 7.12
N LEU A 284 -2.92 2.24 6.16
CA LEU A 284 -1.88 1.22 6.19
C LEU A 284 -0.98 1.41 7.42
N LEU A 285 -0.51 2.63 7.67
CA LEU A 285 0.33 2.93 8.82
C LEU A 285 -0.39 2.60 10.13
N ASN A 286 -1.70 2.84 10.25
CA ASN A 286 -2.47 2.40 11.42
C ASN A 286 -2.60 0.88 11.54
N ILE A 287 -2.47 0.13 10.44
CA ILE A 287 -2.52 -1.34 10.44
C ILE A 287 -1.15 -1.94 10.78
N VAL A 288 -0.07 -1.37 10.23
CA VAL A 288 1.28 -1.93 10.37
C VAL A 288 2.04 -1.36 11.57
N CYS A 289 1.71 -0.15 12.02
CA CYS A 289 2.34 0.52 13.17
C CYS A 289 1.46 0.42 14.42
N PRO A 290 1.60 -0.63 15.25
CA PRO A 290 0.87 -0.71 16.51
C PRO A 290 1.21 0.49 17.41
N VAL A 291 0.29 0.84 18.32
CA VAL A 291 0.61 1.70 19.45
C VAL A 291 1.54 0.89 20.34
N GLY A 292 2.73 1.39 20.65
CA GLY A 292 3.62 0.69 21.59
C GLY A 292 2.96 0.60 22.96
N ASP A 293 3.13 -0.53 23.66
CA ASP A 293 2.59 -0.76 25.01
C ASP A 293 3.19 0.17 26.09
N ALA A 294 3.96 1.20 25.72
CA ALA A 294 4.58 2.15 26.64
C ALA A 294 3.57 2.99 27.45
N ASP A 295 2.30 3.04 27.02
CA ASP A 295 1.21 3.66 27.80
C ASP A 295 0.43 2.65 28.67
N ALA A 296 0.67 1.33 28.52
CA ALA A 296 -0.02 0.30 29.31
C ALA A 296 0.68 0.00 30.64
N ASP A 297 1.99 0.25 30.75
CA ASP A 297 2.76 0.03 31.98
C ASP A 297 2.75 1.25 32.93
N ALA A 298 2.24 2.40 32.50
CA ALA A 298 2.16 3.61 33.36
C ALA A 298 1.03 3.54 34.41
N ASP A 299 0.04 2.65 34.22
CA ASP A 299 -1.09 2.47 35.16
C ASP A 299 -0.91 1.28 36.12
N ALA A 300 0.14 0.46 35.96
CA ALA A 300 0.40 -0.71 36.80
C ALA A 300 1.15 -0.38 38.10
N ASP A 301 1.85 0.76 38.17
CA ASP A 301 2.62 1.19 39.34
C ASP A 301 1.84 2.11 40.32
N ALA A 302 0.54 2.33 40.08
CA ALA A 302 -0.31 3.20 40.90
C ALA A 302 -1.08 2.49 42.03
N VAL A 303 -0.82 1.21 42.31
CA VAL A 303 -1.40 0.50 43.45
C VAL A 303 -0.30 0.18 44.46
N GLY A 304 -0.04 1.15 45.34
CA GLY A 304 0.78 0.95 46.52
C GLY A 304 0.15 -0.07 47.49
N PRO A 305 0.95 -0.74 48.32
CA PRO A 305 0.43 -1.72 49.28
C PRO A 305 -0.31 -0.97 50.40
N GLU A 306 -1.59 -1.29 50.61
CA GLU A 306 -2.28 -0.93 51.84
C GLU A 306 -1.73 -1.78 53.00
N GLU A 307 -1.22 -1.09 54.03
CA GLU A 307 -1.01 -1.62 55.39
C GLU A 307 -2.33 -1.72 56.16
#